data_AF-A0AAN7A046-F1
#
_entry.id   AF-A0AAN7A046-F1
#
_cell.length_a   1.000
_cell.length_b   1.000
_cell.length_c   1.000
_cell.angle_alpha   90.00
_cell.angle_beta   90.00
_cell.angle_gamma   90.00
#
_symmetry.space_group_name_H-M   'P 1'
#
loop_
_entity.id
_entity.type
_entity.pdbx_description
1 polymer ?
#
loop_
_entity_poly.entity_id
_entity_poly.type
_entity_poly.pdbx_seq_one_letter_code
_entity_poly.pdbx_strand_id
1 'polypeptide(L)'
;MPLSMPRFPSAAAAHLQEFGSRWSSSSQKRWSSLALRPSLLHVSAIALLVFFSFFLNHAESAATPGVCVSHDQPNPLAEQFPNNATGVLNATLAIIPIPLEMARRLIPPQYGILERAYRALLPNFPEGMYPVMLQAAHDHDVQFRAYGITIDDFSRVGFEFPFLDLAGDGYSSFRWAPAQLISATNDVALEGSRDYGTIVSAAEYEPPCDAYRQLANGATYFKGSSLTSPDFVELEMTRLPPHPTLNPYPLELFKNITNQPTFANATTCDNMIRLFNTTMSVGEYAPVPVRGRVRALAFPFEGTAEKEWTGVYGVQVATPFIENNYLDCNSMRGYSGTGGPGDSYIPGLKPANEDV
;
A
#
# COMPACT_ATOMS: atom_id res chain seq x y z
N MET A 1 11.57 -5.69 29.79
CA MET A 1 10.67 -4.67 30.38
C MET A 1 9.45 -4.59 29.48
N PRO A 2 8.21 -4.69 29.98
CA PRO A 2 7.05 -4.63 29.09
C PRO A 2 6.98 -3.21 28.54
N LEU A 3 7.08 -3.07 27.22
CA LEU A 3 6.83 -1.81 26.52
C LEU A 3 5.37 -1.44 26.78
N SER A 4 5.14 -0.37 27.55
CA SER A 4 3.81 0.22 27.64
C SER A 4 3.44 0.74 26.26
N MET A 5 2.47 0.11 25.60
CA MET A 5 1.87 0.71 24.42
C MET A 5 1.35 2.10 24.80
N PRO A 6 1.67 3.15 24.03
CA PRO A 6 1.12 4.47 24.29
C PRO A 6 -0.41 4.38 24.24
N ARG A 7 -1.07 4.88 25.30
CA ARG A 7 -2.53 5.00 25.32
C ARG A 7 -2.93 5.96 24.21
N PHE A 8 -3.86 5.53 23.36
CA PHE A 8 -4.53 6.37 22.38
C PHE A 8 -4.96 7.71 23.02
N PRO A 9 -4.55 8.87 22.47
CA PRO A 9 -5.20 10.12 22.83
C PRO A 9 -6.65 10.06 22.36
N SER A 10 -7.59 10.41 23.24
CA SER A 10 -9.04 10.40 22.97
C SER A 10 -9.47 11.23 21.75
N ALA A 11 -8.58 12.08 21.23
CA ALA A 11 -8.80 12.89 20.03
C ALA A 11 -8.83 12.07 18.73
N ALA A 12 -8.02 11.01 18.59
CA ALA A 12 -7.99 10.19 17.37
C ALA A 12 -9.27 9.36 17.19
N ALA A 13 -9.80 8.81 18.30
CA ALA A 13 -11.09 8.13 18.31
C ALA A 13 -12.25 9.10 18.01
N ALA A 14 -12.18 10.34 18.50
CA ALA A 14 -13.17 11.37 18.20
C ALA A 14 -13.14 11.79 16.73
N HIS A 15 -11.96 11.94 16.11
CA HIS A 15 -11.84 12.28 14.69
C HIS A 15 -12.36 11.16 13.79
N LEU A 16 -12.04 9.89 14.09
CA LEU A 16 -12.56 8.72 13.37
C LEU A 16 -14.07 8.50 13.58
N GLN A 17 -14.60 8.76 14.77
CA GLN A 17 -16.05 8.72 15.04
C GLN A 17 -16.79 9.89 14.37
N GLU A 18 -16.21 11.09 14.33
CA GLU A 18 -16.77 12.23 13.62
C GLU A 18 -16.75 12.01 12.09
N PHE A 19 -15.71 11.34 11.58
CA PHE A 19 -15.64 10.85 10.21
C PHE A 19 -16.73 9.81 9.90
N GLY A 20 -16.83 8.74 10.70
CA GLY A 20 -17.83 7.68 10.50
C GLY A 20 -19.27 8.19 10.62
N SER A 21 -19.52 9.15 11.52
CA SER A 21 -20.86 9.75 11.69
C SER A 21 -21.23 10.76 10.60
N ARG A 22 -20.28 11.53 10.05
CA ARG A 22 -20.52 12.38 8.86
C ARG A 22 -20.90 11.54 7.64
N TRP A 23 -20.27 10.39 7.44
CA TRP A 23 -20.50 9.54 6.27
C TRP A 23 -21.77 8.69 6.33
N SER A 24 -22.20 8.25 7.52
CA SER A 24 -23.52 7.64 7.71
C SER A 24 -24.68 8.54 7.25
N SER A 25 -24.47 9.86 7.17
CA SER A 25 -25.52 10.83 6.84
C SER A 25 -25.61 11.22 5.36
N SER A 26 -24.59 10.89 4.54
CA SER A 26 -24.50 11.33 3.13
C SER A 26 -25.07 10.31 2.13
N SER A 27 -25.29 9.06 2.52
CA SER A 27 -25.71 7.95 1.65
C SER A 27 -27.23 7.68 1.62
N GLN A 28 -28.05 8.54 2.23
CA GLN A 28 -29.52 8.42 2.22
C GLN A 28 -30.22 9.69 1.70
N LYS A 29 -30.06 10.06 0.42
CA LYS A 29 -30.99 11.02 -0.22
C LYS A 29 -31.32 10.69 -1.67
N ARG A 30 -32.64 10.49 -1.89
CA ARG A 30 -33.41 10.36 -3.16
C ARG A 30 -33.13 9.02 -3.84
N TRP A 31 -34.11 8.21 -4.25
CA TRP A 31 -35.23 8.53 -5.14
C TRP A 31 -36.57 7.97 -4.63
N SER A 32 -37.60 8.81 -4.68
CA SER A 32 -39.00 8.50 -4.39
C SER A 32 -39.79 8.21 -5.66
N SER A 33 -40.53 7.08 -5.62
CA SER A 33 -41.83 6.77 -6.25
C SER A 33 -42.20 7.38 -7.61
N LEU A 34 -42.43 6.51 -8.60
CA LEU A 34 -43.45 6.72 -9.63
C LEU A 34 -44.11 5.39 -9.99
N ALA A 35 -45.41 5.32 -9.72
CA ALA A 35 -46.29 4.25 -10.13
C ALA A 35 -46.90 4.58 -11.50
N LEU A 36 -46.91 3.62 -12.43
CA LEU A 36 -47.78 3.66 -13.61
C LEU A 36 -48.37 2.26 -13.85
N ARG A 37 -49.70 2.23 -14.01
CA ARG A 37 -50.53 1.06 -14.34
C ARG A 37 -50.56 0.81 -15.85
N PRO A 38 -50.85 -0.42 -16.30
CA PRO A 38 -50.77 -0.82 -17.70
C PRO A 38 -52.08 -0.58 -18.47
N SER A 39 -51.98 -0.40 -19.79
CA SER A 39 -53.11 -0.59 -20.71
C SER A 39 -52.64 -1.28 -21.99
N LEU A 40 -53.39 -2.30 -22.37
CA LEU A 40 -53.26 -3.15 -23.56
C LEU A 40 -53.49 -2.35 -24.86
N LEU A 41 -52.71 -2.66 -25.91
CA LEU A 41 -53.26 -3.12 -27.20
C LEU A 41 -52.13 -3.53 -28.16
N HIS A 42 -52.26 -4.75 -28.67
CA HIS A 42 -51.42 -5.37 -29.70
C HIS A 42 -51.77 -4.79 -31.07
N VAL A 43 -50.79 -4.26 -31.81
CA VAL A 43 -50.67 -4.45 -33.26
C VAL A 43 -49.19 -4.38 -33.65
N SER A 44 -48.76 -5.34 -34.48
CA SER A 44 -47.50 -5.37 -35.25
C SER A 44 -46.27 -6.04 -34.61
N ALA A 45 -46.42 -7.30 -34.22
CA ALA A 45 -45.34 -8.15 -33.66
C ALA A 45 -44.47 -8.90 -34.71
N ILE A 46 -44.54 -8.58 -36.01
CA ILE A 46 -43.79 -9.36 -37.03
C ILE A 46 -42.80 -8.50 -37.84
N ALA A 47 -42.98 -7.18 -37.92
CA ALA A 47 -42.01 -6.30 -38.60
C ALA A 47 -40.82 -5.85 -37.71
N LEU A 48 -40.94 -5.93 -36.38
CA LEU A 48 -39.85 -5.56 -35.46
C LEU A 48 -38.81 -6.68 -35.24
N LEU A 49 -39.14 -7.95 -35.54
CA LEU A 49 -38.24 -9.09 -35.31
C LEU A 49 -37.09 -9.18 -36.34
N VAL A 50 -37.28 -8.64 -37.55
CA VAL A 50 -36.24 -8.66 -38.59
C VAL A 50 -35.24 -7.50 -38.42
N PHE A 51 -35.67 -6.35 -37.89
CA PHE A 51 -34.75 -5.24 -37.57
C PHE A 51 -33.98 -5.44 -36.26
N PHE A 52 -34.51 -6.19 -35.28
CA PHE A 52 -33.74 -6.56 -34.08
C PHE A 52 -32.61 -7.55 -34.37
N SER A 53 -32.75 -8.37 -35.42
CA SER A 53 -31.75 -9.39 -35.78
C SER A 53 -30.49 -8.78 -36.43
N PHE A 54 -30.58 -7.56 -36.98
CA PHE A 54 -29.41 -6.85 -37.52
C PHE A 54 -28.68 -5.97 -36.48
N PHE A 55 -29.32 -5.60 -35.37
CA PHE A 55 -28.65 -4.89 -34.27
C PHE A 55 -28.12 -5.81 -33.16
N LEU A 56 -28.54 -7.08 -33.11
CA LEU A 56 -28.02 -8.05 -32.14
C LEU A 56 -26.68 -8.70 -32.54
N ASN A 57 -26.21 -8.52 -33.78
CA ASN A 57 -24.93 -9.10 -34.25
C ASN A 57 -23.74 -8.11 -34.21
N HIS A 58 -23.93 -6.89 -33.72
CA HIS A 58 -22.85 -5.94 -33.40
C HIS A 58 -22.95 -5.45 -31.95
N ALA A 59 -23.45 -6.29 -31.05
CA ALA A 59 -23.08 -6.19 -29.65
C ALA A 59 -21.70 -6.84 -29.52
N GLU A 60 -20.66 -6.08 -29.88
CA GLU A 60 -19.33 -6.32 -29.35
C GLU A 60 -19.51 -6.46 -27.84
N SER A 61 -19.20 -7.65 -27.33
CA SER A 61 -19.47 -8.05 -25.96
C SER A 61 -18.88 -7.01 -25.03
N ALA A 62 -19.73 -6.10 -24.53
CA ALA A 62 -19.38 -5.26 -23.40
C ALA A 62 -19.20 -6.26 -22.26
N ALA A 63 -17.95 -6.64 -22.00
CA ALA A 63 -17.60 -7.43 -20.84
C ALA A 63 -18.26 -6.75 -19.65
N THR A 64 -19.24 -7.43 -19.04
CA THR A 64 -19.66 -7.12 -17.68
C THR A 64 -18.36 -6.88 -16.90
N PRO A 65 -18.18 -5.73 -16.22
CA PRO A 65 -17.01 -5.54 -15.38
C PRO A 65 -16.98 -6.75 -14.45
N GLY A 66 -16.01 -7.64 -14.65
CA GLY A 66 -15.89 -8.81 -13.82
C GLY A 66 -15.82 -8.32 -12.39
N VAL A 67 -16.64 -8.87 -11.50
CA VAL A 67 -16.47 -8.64 -10.06
C VAL A 67 -15.01 -8.92 -9.77
N CYS A 68 -14.28 -7.90 -9.34
CA CYS A 68 -12.89 -8.05 -9.03
C CYS A 68 -12.80 -8.94 -7.79
N VAL A 69 -12.14 -10.10 -7.90
CA VAL A 69 -11.98 -11.04 -6.79
C VAL A 69 -10.58 -10.85 -6.25
N SER A 70 -10.45 -10.26 -5.06
CA SER A 70 -9.17 -10.26 -4.35
C SER A 70 -8.80 -11.70 -4.00
N HIS A 71 -7.52 -12.03 -4.14
CA HIS A 71 -6.95 -13.33 -3.78
C HIS A 71 -6.27 -13.30 -2.40
N ASP A 72 -6.58 -12.29 -1.59
CA ASP A 72 -5.97 -12.09 -0.29
C ASP A 72 -6.61 -12.97 0.81
N GLN A 73 -5.82 -13.21 1.85
CA GLN A 73 -6.28 -13.89 3.05
C GLN A 73 -6.88 -12.88 4.04
N PRO A 74 -7.87 -13.27 4.87
CA PRO A 74 -8.52 -12.37 5.82
C PRO A 74 -7.57 -11.89 6.92
N ASN A 75 -7.81 -10.69 7.43
CA ASN A 75 -7.01 -10.03 8.46
C ASN A 75 -6.97 -10.86 9.77
N PRO A 76 -5.80 -11.41 10.16
CA PRO A 76 -5.70 -12.29 11.32
C PRO A 76 -5.56 -11.52 12.64
N LEU A 77 -5.47 -10.18 12.58
CA LEU A 77 -5.14 -9.31 13.71
C LEU A 77 -6.33 -8.51 14.24
N ALA A 78 -7.43 -8.40 13.49
CA ALA A 78 -8.58 -7.57 13.85
C ALA A 78 -9.12 -7.85 15.27
N GLU A 79 -9.25 -9.13 15.65
CA GLU A 79 -9.74 -9.51 16.98
C GLU A 79 -8.70 -9.31 18.10
N GLN A 80 -7.40 -9.37 17.76
CA GLN A 80 -6.31 -9.28 18.74
C GLN A 80 -5.94 -7.84 19.08
N PHE A 81 -6.07 -6.93 18.10
CA PHE A 81 -5.76 -5.51 18.25
C PHE A 81 -6.98 -4.65 17.90
N PRO A 82 -8.10 -4.82 18.61
CA PRO A 82 -9.36 -4.25 18.16
C PRO A 82 -9.38 -2.72 18.22
N ASN A 83 -8.49 -2.10 19.00
CA ASN A 83 -8.38 -0.64 19.11
C ASN A 83 -7.43 -0.01 18.07
N ASN A 84 -6.70 -0.82 17.30
CA ASN A 84 -5.80 -0.36 16.24
C ASN A 84 -6.44 -0.54 14.88
N ALA A 85 -5.93 0.19 13.88
CA ALA A 85 -6.14 -0.23 12.49
C ALA A 85 -5.29 -1.48 12.26
N THR A 86 -5.90 -2.53 11.74
CA THR A 86 -5.18 -3.70 11.25
C THR A 86 -5.69 -4.07 9.88
N GLY A 87 -4.88 -4.76 9.11
CA GLY A 87 -5.25 -5.26 7.79
C GLY A 87 -4.15 -6.11 7.20
N VAL A 88 -4.26 -6.39 5.91
CA VAL A 88 -3.25 -7.12 5.14
C VAL A 88 -2.76 -6.24 4.00
N LEU A 89 -1.43 -6.15 3.86
CA LEU A 89 -0.79 -5.53 2.70
C LEU A 89 -0.25 -6.63 1.80
N ASN A 90 -0.89 -6.82 0.65
CA ASN A 90 -0.33 -7.63 -0.41
C ASN A 90 0.48 -6.75 -1.35
N ALA A 91 1.81 -6.80 -1.25
CA ALA A 91 2.66 -5.78 -1.84
C ALA A 91 3.88 -6.30 -2.60
N THR A 92 4.17 -5.64 -3.73
CA THR A 92 5.52 -5.60 -4.29
C THR A 92 6.32 -4.51 -3.57
N LEU A 93 7.42 -4.90 -2.90
CA LEU A 93 8.39 -4.01 -2.28
C LEU A 93 9.67 -4.06 -3.12
N ALA A 94 10.10 -2.93 -3.67
CA ALA A 94 11.23 -2.88 -4.59
C ALA A 94 12.24 -1.82 -4.16
N ILE A 95 13.53 -2.12 -4.31
CA ILE A 95 14.60 -1.16 -4.04
C ILE A 95 15.12 -0.61 -5.37
N ILE A 96 15.07 0.71 -5.49
CA ILE A 96 15.57 1.47 -6.63
C ILE A 96 16.81 2.24 -6.15
N PRO A 97 18.03 1.79 -6.53
CA PRO A 97 19.23 2.56 -6.26
C PRO A 97 19.21 3.86 -7.07
N ILE A 98 19.32 4.99 -6.39
CA ILE A 98 19.54 6.29 -7.02
C ILE A 98 20.85 6.88 -6.52
N PRO A 99 21.51 7.77 -7.30
CA PRO A 99 22.67 8.50 -6.79
C PRO A 99 22.33 9.22 -5.49
N LEU A 100 23.20 9.14 -4.49
CA LEU A 100 23.02 9.79 -3.18
C LEU A 100 22.84 11.30 -3.34
N GLU A 101 23.54 11.91 -4.31
CA GLU A 101 23.34 13.32 -4.67
C GLU A 101 21.91 13.61 -5.18
N MET A 102 21.30 12.67 -5.90
CA MET A 102 19.91 12.80 -6.31
C MET A 102 19.00 12.71 -5.10
N ALA A 103 19.20 11.72 -4.22
CA ALA A 103 18.45 11.60 -2.98
C ALA A 103 18.51 12.91 -2.17
N ARG A 104 19.67 13.54 -2.09
CA ARG A 104 19.86 14.85 -1.43
C ARG A 104 19.15 16.03 -2.06
N ARG A 105 18.86 15.98 -3.37
CA ARG A 105 18.04 17.00 -4.03
C ARG A 105 16.55 16.78 -3.81
N LEU A 106 16.13 15.52 -3.64
CA LEU A 106 14.73 15.14 -3.50
C LEU A 106 14.24 15.23 -2.05
N ILE A 107 15.05 14.77 -1.10
CA ILE A 107 14.73 14.77 0.33
C ILE A 107 14.88 16.19 0.88
N PRO A 108 13.94 16.69 1.70
CA PRO A 108 14.06 18.01 2.31
C PRO A 108 15.38 18.18 3.07
N PRO A 109 16.10 19.30 2.90
CA PRO A 109 17.50 19.43 3.30
C PRO A 109 17.73 19.36 4.81
N GLN A 110 16.70 19.60 5.62
CA GLN A 110 16.76 19.50 7.07
C GLN A 110 16.90 18.05 7.58
N TYR A 111 16.59 17.04 6.76
CA TYR A 111 16.67 15.64 7.19
C TYR A 111 18.03 15.03 6.82
N GLY A 112 18.73 14.52 7.83
CA GLY A 112 19.93 13.72 7.61
C GLY A 112 19.60 12.42 6.85
N ILE A 113 20.61 11.81 6.22
CA ILE A 113 20.52 10.44 5.68
C ILE A 113 21.52 9.65 6.49
N LEU A 114 21.04 8.61 7.13
CA LEU A 114 21.80 7.71 7.98
C LEU A 114 22.48 6.66 7.11
N GLU A 115 23.49 7.07 6.35
CA GLU A 115 24.20 6.17 5.42
C GLU A 115 24.82 4.96 6.13
N ARG A 116 25.30 5.14 7.36
CA ARG A 116 25.79 4.04 8.19
C ARG A 116 24.71 2.98 8.46
N ALA A 117 23.45 3.38 8.60
CA ALA A 117 22.36 2.46 8.92
C ALA A 117 22.06 1.51 7.75
N TYR A 118 21.86 2.03 6.54
CA TYR A 118 21.58 1.16 5.40
C TYR A 118 22.81 0.39 4.93
N ARG A 119 24.03 0.94 5.06
CA ARG A 119 25.26 0.20 4.73
C ARG A 119 25.54 -0.94 5.71
N ALA A 120 25.11 -0.84 6.97
CA ALA A 120 25.18 -1.96 7.91
C ALA A 120 24.30 -3.14 7.46
N LEU A 121 23.16 -2.87 6.84
CA LEU A 121 22.26 -3.89 6.27
C LEU A 121 22.69 -4.36 4.87
N LEU A 122 23.35 -3.48 4.10
CA LEU A 122 23.78 -3.72 2.72
C LEU A 122 25.26 -3.35 2.55
N PRO A 123 26.20 -4.17 3.07
CA PRO A 123 27.63 -3.84 3.02
C PRO A 123 28.18 -3.71 1.60
N ASN A 124 27.55 -4.40 0.64
CA ASN A 124 27.91 -4.35 -0.79
C ASN A 124 27.00 -3.41 -1.60
N PHE A 125 26.20 -2.55 -0.97
CA PHE A 125 25.40 -1.57 -1.71
C PHE A 125 26.32 -0.63 -2.49
N PRO A 126 26.02 -0.32 -3.76
CA PRO A 126 26.92 0.47 -4.59
C PRO A 126 27.33 1.78 -3.91
N GLU A 127 28.62 2.13 -4.03
CA GLU A 127 29.15 3.37 -3.49
C GLU A 127 28.43 4.58 -4.10
N GLY A 128 28.17 5.60 -3.28
CA GLY A 128 27.46 6.80 -3.72
C GLY A 128 26.01 6.60 -4.12
N MET A 129 25.37 5.46 -3.81
CA MET A 129 23.94 5.21 -4.03
C MET A 129 23.14 5.26 -2.73
N TYR A 130 21.84 5.51 -2.88
CA TYR A 130 20.81 5.52 -1.84
C TYR A 130 19.66 4.56 -2.19
N PRO A 131 19.15 3.73 -1.25
CA PRO A 131 18.10 2.76 -1.51
C PRO A 131 16.70 3.37 -1.35
N VAL A 132 16.10 3.87 -2.43
CA VAL A 132 14.68 4.25 -2.43
C VAL A 132 13.84 2.98 -2.41
N MET A 133 12.80 2.94 -1.56
CA MET A 133 11.83 1.86 -1.58
C MET A 133 10.61 2.30 -2.39
N LEU A 134 10.20 1.50 -3.35
CA LEU A 134 8.87 1.58 -3.93
C LEU A 134 7.98 0.55 -3.22
N GLN A 135 6.81 1.00 -2.77
CA GLN A 135 5.76 0.12 -2.26
C GLN A 135 4.55 0.23 -3.18
N ALA A 136 4.19 -0.89 -3.83
CA ALA A 136 2.96 -1.06 -4.60
C ALA A 136 2.13 -2.13 -3.90
N ALA A 137 1.01 -1.75 -3.30
CA ALA A 137 0.24 -2.61 -2.42
C ALA A 137 -1.25 -2.61 -2.78
N HIS A 138 -1.87 -3.76 -2.56
CA HIS A 138 -3.29 -3.88 -2.33
C HIS A 138 -3.50 -4.01 -0.81
N ASP A 139 -4.25 -3.08 -0.25
CA ASP A 139 -4.61 -2.99 1.15
C ASP A 139 -5.98 -3.67 1.31
N HIS A 140 -6.01 -4.77 2.06
CA HIS A 140 -7.17 -5.66 2.18
C HIS A 140 -7.61 -5.85 3.64
N ASP A 141 -8.93 -5.96 3.82
CA ASP A 141 -9.59 -6.27 5.10
C ASP A 141 -9.10 -5.38 6.25
N VAL A 142 -9.05 -4.07 5.96
CA VAL A 142 -8.58 -3.07 6.91
C VAL A 142 -9.70 -2.73 7.88
N GLN A 143 -9.45 -2.91 9.18
CA GLN A 143 -10.45 -2.82 10.23
C GLN A 143 -9.96 -2.02 11.44
N PHE A 144 -10.88 -1.25 12.03
CA PHE A 144 -10.82 -0.77 13.40
C PHE A 144 -11.92 -1.49 14.20
N ARG A 145 -11.64 -2.73 14.59
CA ARG A 145 -12.64 -3.70 15.03
C ARG A 145 -13.49 -3.23 16.23
N ALA A 146 -12.89 -2.58 17.23
CA ALA A 146 -13.57 -2.07 18.43
C ALA A 146 -14.64 -1.01 18.10
N TYR A 147 -14.51 -0.34 16.96
CA TYR A 147 -15.41 0.71 16.51
C TYR A 147 -16.37 0.24 15.42
N GLY A 148 -16.30 -1.02 15.00
CA GLY A 148 -17.11 -1.57 13.92
C GLY A 148 -16.86 -0.92 12.56
N ILE A 149 -15.66 -0.37 12.35
CA ILE A 149 -15.25 0.27 11.09
C ILE A 149 -14.46 -0.75 10.27
N THR A 150 -14.86 -0.91 9.01
CA THR A 150 -14.12 -1.60 7.96
C THR A 150 -13.90 -0.60 6.84
N ILE A 151 -12.67 -0.54 6.33
CA ILE A 151 -12.31 0.27 5.16
C ILE A 151 -12.34 -0.68 3.96
N ASP A 152 -13.03 -0.28 2.90
CA ASP A 152 -13.09 -1.06 1.66
C ASP A 152 -11.68 -1.31 1.13
N ASP A 153 -11.48 -2.42 0.42
CA ASP A 153 -10.18 -2.71 -0.17
C ASP A 153 -9.75 -1.62 -1.15
N PHE A 154 -8.46 -1.31 -1.18
CA PHE A 154 -7.91 -0.31 -2.09
C PHE A 154 -6.48 -0.65 -2.49
N SER A 155 -5.97 0.06 -3.47
CA SER A 155 -4.60 -0.09 -3.95
C SER A 155 -3.89 1.23 -3.79
N ARG A 156 -2.59 1.16 -3.52
CA ARG A 156 -1.73 2.34 -3.42
C ARG A 156 -0.34 2.06 -3.97
N VAL A 157 0.30 3.09 -4.49
CA VAL A 157 1.70 3.03 -4.89
C VAL A 157 2.40 4.36 -4.65
N GLY A 158 3.63 4.28 -4.15
CA GLY A 158 4.45 5.45 -3.89
C GLY A 158 5.93 5.12 -3.72
N PHE A 159 6.74 6.17 -3.78
CA PHE A 159 8.16 6.12 -3.46
C PHE A 159 8.38 6.58 -2.03
N GLU A 160 9.23 5.86 -1.32
CA GLU A 160 9.55 6.11 0.08
C GLU A 160 11.08 6.17 0.25
N PHE A 161 11.51 7.10 1.10
CA PHE A 161 12.89 7.44 1.35
C PHE A 161 13.25 7.06 2.80
N PRO A 162 13.79 5.84 3.03
CA PRO A 162 14.11 5.35 4.37
C PRO A 162 15.44 5.88 4.93
N PHE A 163 15.73 5.55 6.19
CA PHE A 163 16.99 5.89 6.86
C PHE A 163 17.22 7.39 6.99
N LEU A 164 16.15 8.16 7.23
CA LEU A 164 16.24 9.59 7.45
C LEU A 164 16.36 9.92 8.93
N ASP A 165 17.22 10.88 9.24
CA ASP A 165 17.41 11.41 10.58
C ASP A 165 16.46 12.58 10.80
N LEU A 166 15.18 12.26 11.05
CA LEU A 166 14.16 13.25 11.35
C LEU A 166 14.40 13.88 12.75
N ALA A 167 14.87 13.08 13.71
CA ALA A 167 15.10 13.50 15.09
C ALA A 167 16.41 14.29 15.30
N GLY A 168 17.30 14.31 14.31
CA GLY A 168 18.61 14.96 14.39
C GLY A 168 19.56 14.31 15.39
N ASP A 169 19.37 13.02 15.69
CA ASP A 169 20.15 12.31 16.70
C ASP A 169 21.21 11.36 16.13
N GLY A 170 21.25 11.21 14.81
CA GLY A 170 22.23 10.40 14.11
C GLY A 170 22.00 8.88 14.18
N TYR A 171 20.87 8.40 14.71
CA TYR A 171 20.59 6.96 14.77
C TYR A 171 19.12 6.55 14.61
N SER A 172 18.15 7.41 14.94
CA SER A 172 16.73 7.12 14.80
C SER A 172 16.33 7.18 13.32
N SER A 173 16.01 6.03 12.74
CA SER A 173 15.68 5.93 11.31
C SER A 173 14.18 6.12 11.07
N PHE A 174 13.86 7.10 10.24
CA PHE A 174 12.51 7.37 9.75
C PHE A 174 12.43 7.17 8.23
N ARG A 175 11.21 6.99 7.73
CA ARG A 175 10.93 6.88 6.30
C ARG A 175 10.03 8.03 5.84
N TRP A 176 10.50 8.79 4.86
CA TRP A 176 9.69 9.84 4.25
C TRP A 176 8.88 9.28 3.08
N ALA A 177 7.56 9.41 3.14
CA ALA A 177 6.62 8.99 2.11
C ALA A 177 5.88 10.22 1.59
N PRO A 178 6.46 10.99 0.65
CA PRO A 178 5.92 12.30 0.31
C PRO A 178 4.63 12.28 -0.50
N ALA A 179 4.46 11.26 -1.35
CA ALA A 179 3.37 11.22 -2.30
C ALA A 179 2.94 9.78 -2.58
N GLN A 180 1.64 9.61 -2.82
CA GLN A 180 1.05 8.33 -3.14
C GLN A 180 -0.06 8.50 -4.19
N LEU A 181 -0.13 7.55 -5.11
CA LEU A 181 -1.34 7.25 -5.85
C LEU A 181 -2.16 6.29 -4.96
N ILE A 182 -3.46 6.52 -4.84
CA ILE A 182 -4.39 5.69 -4.05
C ILE A 182 -5.70 5.53 -4.83
N SER A 183 -6.35 4.36 -4.74
CA SER A 183 -7.61 4.09 -5.44
C SER A 183 -8.62 5.21 -5.25
N ALA A 184 -9.10 5.78 -6.36
CA ALA A 184 -10.02 6.91 -6.37
C ALA A 184 -11.38 6.62 -5.74
N THR A 185 -11.71 5.34 -5.55
CA THR A 185 -12.96 4.88 -4.95
C THR A 185 -12.92 4.80 -3.43
N ASN A 186 -11.78 5.09 -2.79
CA ASN A 186 -11.60 4.95 -1.35
C ASN A 186 -11.30 6.29 -0.68
N ASP A 187 -12.36 7.06 -0.39
CA ASP A 187 -12.24 8.38 0.21
C ASP A 187 -11.56 8.35 1.59
N VAL A 188 -11.79 7.29 2.38
CA VAL A 188 -11.17 7.14 3.70
C VAL A 188 -9.65 7.00 3.59
N ALA A 189 -9.14 6.19 2.66
CA ALA A 189 -7.71 6.04 2.43
C ALA A 189 -7.10 7.33 1.84
N LEU A 190 -7.82 8.01 0.93
CA LEU A 190 -7.39 9.26 0.34
C LEU A 190 -7.23 10.36 1.40
N GLU A 191 -8.23 10.54 2.27
CA GLU A 191 -8.22 11.55 3.33
C GLU A 191 -7.25 11.17 4.45
N GLY A 192 -7.25 9.90 4.88
CA GLY A 192 -6.34 9.41 5.91
C GLY A 192 -4.87 9.62 5.56
N SER A 193 -4.46 9.39 4.31
CA SER A 193 -3.07 9.66 3.88
C SER A 193 -2.76 11.17 3.80
N ARG A 194 -3.73 12.01 3.39
CA ARG A 194 -3.57 13.48 3.38
C ARG A 194 -3.40 14.07 4.77
N ASP A 195 -4.03 13.48 5.79
CA ASP A 195 -3.93 13.96 7.17
C ASP A 195 -2.50 13.84 7.75
N TYR A 196 -1.66 12.96 7.19
CA TYR A 196 -0.23 12.88 7.49
C TYR A 196 0.63 13.89 6.70
N GLY A 197 0.00 14.66 5.81
CA GLY A 197 0.66 15.60 4.90
C GLY A 197 1.19 14.98 3.62
N THR A 198 0.81 13.74 3.30
CA THR A 198 1.15 13.08 2.03
C THR A 198 0.42 13.78 0.88
N ILE A 199 1.13 13.98 -0.24
CA ILE A 199 0.51 14.42 -1.49
C ILE A 199 -0.21 13.22 -2.11
N VAL A 200 -1.54 13.27 -2.14
CA VAL A 200 -2.35 12.12 -2.59
C VAL A 200 -3.06 12.42 -3.89
N SER A 201 -2.74 11.63 -4.92
CA SER A 201 -3.42 11.61 -6.21
C SER A 201 -4.41 10.45 -6.27
N ALA A 202 -5.69 10.77 -6.47
CA ALA A 202 -6.71 9.75 -6.69
C ALA A 202 -6.46 9.05 -8.03
N ALA A 203 -6.41 7.72 -8.02
CA ALA A 203 -5.90 6.92 -9.13
C ALA A 203 -6.80 5.74 -9.48
N GLU A 204 -6.73 5.32 -10.73
CA GLU A 204 -7.23 4.02 -11.19
C GLU A 204 -6.08 3.00 -11.23
N TYR A 205 -6.44 1.72 -11.04
CA TYR A 205 -5.46 0.63 -10.96
C TYR A 205 -5.71 -0.45 -12.00
N GLU A 206 -4.61 -0.93 -12.56
CA GLU A 206 -4.58 -2.07 -13.46
C GLU A 206 -3.61 -3.13 -12.91
N PRO A 207 -4.12 -4.27 -12.43
CA PRO A 207 -5.54 -4.61 -12.22
C PRO A 207 -6.15 -3.86 -11.01
N PRO A 208 -7.49 -3.80 -10.89
CA PRO A 208 -8.13 -3.02 -9.83
C PRO A 208 -8.03 -3.61 -8.40
N CYS A 209 -7.92 -4.93 -8.23
CA CYS A 209 -7.89 -5.62 -6.91
C CYS A 209 -6.89 -6.79 -6.82
N ASP A 210 -5.84 -6.77 -7.63
CA ASP A 210 -4.83 -7.84 -7.62
C ASP A 210 -3.43 -7.22 -7.66
N ALA A 211 -2.66 -7.40 -6.60
CA ALA A 211 -1.31 -6.84 -6.54
C ALA A 211 -0.35 -7.45 -7.60
N TYR A 212 -0.70 -8.61 -8.20
CA TYR A 212 0.22 -9.44 -8.98
C TYR A 212 -0.35 -10.05 -10.25
N ARG A 213 -1.23 -9.35 -10.99
CA ARG A 213 -1.79 -9.89 -12.25
C ARG A 213 -0.69 -10.47 -13.12
N GLN A 214 -0.81 -11.77 -13.41
CA GLN A 214 0.16 -12.45 -14.27
C GLN A 214 -0.06 -12.06 -15.73
N LEU A 215 1.02 -11.67 -16.39
CA LEU A 215 1.10 -11.46 -17.82
C LEU A 215 1.38 -12.79 -18.54
N ALA A 216 1.14 -12.82 -19.86
CA ALA A 216 1.38 -14.01 -20.69
C ALA A 216 2.85 -14.48 -20.68
N ASN A 217 3.80 -13.58 -20.38
CA ASN A 217 5.22 -13.89 -20.25
C ASN A 217 5.60 -14.45 -18.86
N GLY A 218 4.64 -14.64 -17.96
CA GLY A 218 4.85 -15.11 -16.58
C GLY A 218 5.34 -14.03 -15.60
N ALA A 219 5.55 -12.80 -16.06
CA ALA A 219 5.77 -11.67 -15.17
C ALA A 219 4.46 -11.25 -14.48
N THR A 220 4.59 -10.48 -13.42
CA THR A 220 3.46 -9.86 -12.70
C THR A 220 3.43 -8.38 -13.04
N TYR A 221 2.24 -7.80 -13.09
CA TYR A 221 2.00 -6.42 -13.50
C TYR A 221 1.15 -5.68 -12.49
N PHE A 222 1.52 -4.42 -12.23
CA PHE A 222 0.75 -3.51 -11.40
C PHE A 222 0.95 -2.07 -11.87
N LYS A 223 -0.13 -1.31 -12.06
CA LYS A 223 -0.08 0.09 -12.44
C LYS A 223 -1.12 0.91 -11.71
N GLY A 224 -0.72 2.06 -11.16
CA GLY A 224 -1.61 3.12 -10.73
C GLY A 224 -1.47 4.33 -11.65
N SER A 225 -2.58 4.92 -12.08
CA SER A 225 -2.60 6.14 -12.91
C SER A 225 -3.53 7.17 -12.28
N SER A 226 -3.05 8.40 -12.11
CA SER A 226 -3.85 9.51 -11.59
C SER A 226 -5.02 9.83 -12.51
N LEU A 227 -6.17 10.13 -11.93
CA LEU A 227 -7.36 10.58 -12.68
C LEU A 227 -7.28 12.05 -13.10
N THR A 228 -6.41 12.83 -12.47
CA THR A 228 -6.39 14.31 -12.59
C THR A 228 -5.06 14.88 -13.07
N SER A 229 -4.04 14.06 -13.21
CA SER A 229 -2.69 14.43 -13.65
C SER A 229 -2.13 13.33 -14.56
N PRO A 230 -1.06 13.59 -15.32
CA PRO A 230 -0.40 12.54 -16.10
C PRO A 230 0.38 11.54 -15.21
N ASP A 231 0.28 11.65 -13.88
CA ASP A 231 1.11 10.88 -12.97
C ASP A 231 0.75 9.39 -13.01
N PHE A 232 1.75 8.54 -13.01
CA PHE A 232 1.58 7.10 -12.93
C PHE A 232 2.81 6.42 -12.34
N VAL A 233 2.59 5.21 -11.83
CA VAL A 233 3.66 4.26 -11.49
C VAL A 233 3.26 2.90 -12.03
N GLU A 234 4.14 2.28 -12.81
CA GLU A 234 3.96 0.98 -13.46
C GLU A 234 5.11 0.05 -13.08
N LEU A 235 4.78 -1.20 -12.75
CA LEU A 235 5.70 -2.26 -12.42
C LEU A 235 5.45 -3.48 -13.31
N GLU A 236 6.53 -4.07 -13.81
CA GLU A 236 6.53 -5.40 -14.41
C GLU A 236 7.65 -6.22 -13.78
N MET A 237 7.30 -7.29 -13.07
CA MET A 237 8.21 -8.03 -12.19
C MET A 237 8.19 -9.53 -12.48
N THR A 238 9.36 -10.11 -12.73
CA THR A 238 9.54 -11.55 -12.93
C THR A 238 9.98 -12.20 -11.63
N ARG A 239 9.34 -13.31 -11.27
CA ARG A 239 9.74 -14.13 -10.12
C ARG A 239 11.13 -14.71 -10.34
N LEU A 240 12.00 -14.54 -9.35
CA LEU A 240 13.29 -15.19 -9.30
C LEU A 240 13.14 -16.56 -8.64
N PRO A 241 13.90 -17.58 -9.07
CA PRO A 241 14.03 -18.82 -8.32
C PRO A 241 14.46 -18.52 -6.87
N PRO A 242 14.04 -19.34 -5.89
CA PRO A 242 14.42 -19.18 -4.48
C PRO A 242 15.90 -19.52 -4.31
N HIS A 243 16.77 -18.57 -4.64
CA HIS A 243 18.21 -18.68 -4.50
C HIS A 243 18.77 -17.38 -3.90
N PRO A 244 19.43 -17.43 -2.72
CA PRO A 244 19.81 -16.24 -1.94
C PRO A 244 20.68 -15.22 -2.69
N THR A 245 21.42 -15.67 -3.70
CA THR A 245 22.34 -14.80 -4.45
C THR A 245 21.69 -14.09 -5.65
N LEU A 246 20.45 -14.43 -6.01
CA LEU A 246 19.79 -13.83 -7.17
C LEU A 246 19.17 -12.47 -6.85
N ASN A 247 18.74 -12.24 -5.62
CA ASN A 247 18.28 -10.95 -5.14
C ASN A 247 19.38 -10.33 -4.24
N PRO A 248 19.94 -9.16 -4.59
CA PRO A 248 20.98 -8.51 -3.77
C PRO A 248 20.45 -7.96 -2.44
N TYR A 249 19.12 -7.90 -2.25
CA TYR A 249 18.49 -7.33 -1.08
C TYR A 249 17.90 -8.43 -0.18
N PRO A 250 18.42 -8.63 1.04
CA PRO A 250 17.88 -9.62 1.96
C PRO A 250 16.50 -9.19 2.47
N LEU A 251 15.67 -10.16 2.88
CA LEU A 251 14.37 -9.88 3.47
C LEU A 251 14.46 -8.95 4.70
N GLU A 252 15.54 -9.05 5.48
CA GLU A 252 15.80 -8.19 6.63
C GLU A 252 15.90 -6.69 6.28
N LEU A 253 16.31 -6.35 5.06
CA LEU A 253 16.26 -4.96 4.59
C LEU A 253 14.81 -4.48 4.49
N PHE A 254 13.93 -5.27 3.85
CA PHE A 254 12.53 -4.89 3.65
C PHE A 254 11.78 -4.83 4.97
N LYS A 255 12.03 -5.79 5.87
CA LYS A 255 11.52 -5.75 7.26
C LYS A 255 11.91 -4.43 7.92
N ASN A 256 13.21 -4.14 7.98
CA ASN A 256 13.72 -2.93 8.62
C ASN A 256 13.11 -1.66 8.03
N ILE A 257 13.16 -1.49 6.69
CA ILE A 257 12.62 -0.30 6.04
C ILE A 257 11.13 -0.15 6.32
N THR A 258 10.36 -1.23 6.13
CA THR A 258 8.90 -1.16 6.21
C THR A 258 8.39 -0.88 7.62
N ASN A 259 9.18 -1.22 8.64
CA ASN A 259 8.89 -0.95 10.05
C ASN A 259 9.57 0.33 10.60
N GLN A 260 10.14 1.20 9.75
CA GLN A 260 10.51 2.55 10.18
C GLN A 260 9.25 3.43 10.34
N PRO A 261 9.21 4.36 11.32
CA PRO A 261 8.13 5.33 11.42
C PRO A 261 8.08 6.17 10.15
N THR A 262 6.89 6.30 9.59
CA THR A 262 6.65 6.97 8.31
C THR A 262 6.16 8.39 8.54
N PHE A 263 6.62 9.35 7.74
CA PHE A 263 6.17 10.73 7.80
C PHE A 263 6.13 11.37 6.41
N ALA A 264 5.33 12.43 6.26
CA ALA A 264 5.36 13.30 5.08
C ALA A 264 5.71 14.75 5.44
N ASN A 265 5.04 15.31 6.46
CA ASN A 265 5.21 16.70 6.92
C ASN A 265 6.08 16.88 8.18
N ALA A 266 6.61 15.78 8.74
CA ALA A 266 7.44 15.74 9.95
C ALA A 266 6.77 16.14 11.28
N THR A 267 5.46 16.43 11.31
CA THR A 267 4.73 16.69 12.56
C THR A 267 4.07 15.42 13.09
N THR A 268 3.46 14.67 12.19
CA THR A 268 2.69 13.47 12.52
C THR A 268 3.34 12.28 11.84
N CYS A 269 3.62 11.25 12.63
CA CYS A 269 4.19 10.00 12.16
C CYS A 269 3.15 8.89 12.24
N ASP A 270 3.15 8.06 11.21
CA ASP A 270 2.53 6.75 11.25
C ASP A 270 3.57 5.71 11.68
N ASN A 271 3.15 4.79 12.57
CA ASN A 271 3.92 3.61 12.91
C ASN A 271 3.11 2.35 12.57
N MET A 272 3.05 2.06 11.27
CA MET A 272 2.57 0.81 10.72
C MET A 272 3.61 -0.32 10.87
N ILE A 273 3.31 -1.26 11.76
CA ILE A 273 4.12 -2.44 12.03
C ILE A 273 3.67 -3.56 11.11
N ARG A 274 4.56 -4.07 10.25
CA ARG A 274 4.30 -5.21 9.35
C ARG A 274 4.96 -6.48 9.87
N LEU A 275 4.20 -7.57 9.86
CA LEU A 275 4.67 -8.87 10.35
C LEU A 275 5.07 -9.79 9.19
N PHE A 276 6.29 -10.31 9.24
CA PHE A 276 6.88 -11.16 8.20
C PHE A 276 7.08 -12.62 8.63
N ASN A 277 6.57 -13.02 9.80
CA ASN A 277 6.63 -14.39 10.31
C ASN A 277 5.25 -14.91 10.72
N THR A 278 4.27 -14.73 9.83
CA THR A 278 2.88 -15.18 10.01
C THR A 278 2.55 -16.24 8.97
N THR A 279 1.41 -16.92 9.11
CA THR A 279 0.92 -17.86 8.10
C THR A 279 0.75 -17.23 6.70
N MET A 280 0.67 -15.90 6.60
CA MET A 280 0.59 -15.16 5.34
C MET A 280 1.93 -14.89 4.66
N SER A 281 3.03 -15.16 5.36
CA SER A 281 4.38 -14.77 4.93
C SER A 281 5.42 -15.87 5.17
N VAL A 282 4.97 -17.13 5.35
CA VAL A 282 5.82 -18.31 5.52
C VAL A 282 5.28 -19.49 4.71
N GLY A 283 6.07 -20.55 4.55
CA GLY A 283 5.66 -21.75 3.84
C GLY A 283 5.30 -21.47 2.38
N GLU A 284 4.09 -21.86 1.96
CA GLU A 284 3.57 -21.59 0.60
C GLU A 284 3.44 -20.09 0.29
N TYR A 285 3.24 -19.27 1.31
CA TYR A 285 3.11 -17.82 1.20
C TYR A 285 4.42 -17.08 1.53
N ALA A 286 5.56 -17.79 1.51
CA ALA A 286 6.85 -17.17 1.77
C ALA A 286 7.14 -16.04 0.76
N PRO A 287 7.88 -14.99 1.17
CA PRO A 287 8.18 -13.85 0.32
C PRO A 287 8.89 -14.29 -0.97
N VAL A 288 8.37 -13.86 -2.12
CA VAL A 288 8.87 -14.26 -3.44
C VAL A 288 9.84 -13.20 -3.97
N PRO A 289 11.13 -13.52 -4.16
CA PRO A 289 12.06 -12.56 -4.74
C PRO A 289 11.69 -12.27 -6.20
N VAL A 290 11.77 -11.00 -6.59
CA VAL A 290 11.45 -10.56 -7.95
C VAL A 290 12.52 -9.65 -8.53
N ARG A 291 12.60 -9.62 -9.85
CA ARG A 291 13.40 -8.66 -10.62
C ARG A 291 12.58 -8.15 -11.79
N GLY A 292 12.69 -6.86 -12.09
CA GLY A 292 11.94 -6.31 -13.21
C GLY A 292 12.26 -4.87 -13.53
N ARG A 293 11.21 -4.17 -13.96
CA ARG A 293 11.24 -2.79 -14.41
C ARG A 293 10.19 -1.97 -13.67
N VAL A 294 10.55 -0.74 -13.37
CA VAL A 294 9.64 0.29 -12.84
C VAL A 294 9.66 1.47 -13.79
N ARG A 295 8.47 1.97 -14.14
CA ARG A 295 8.31 3.23 -14.87
C ARG A 295 7.46 4.17 -14.03
N ALA A 296 7.79 5.44 -14.04
CA ALA A 296 6.99 6.42 -13.34
C ALA A 296 7.09 7.81 -13.96
N LEU A 297 5.98 8.51 -13.88
CA LEU A 297 5.92 9.96 -13.84
C LEU A 297 5.21 10.29 -12.53
N ALA A 298 5.95 10.54 -11.45
CA ALA A 298 5.35 10.82 -10.13
C ALA A 298 6.35 11.51 -9.20
N PHE A 299 5.84 12.33 -8.29
CA PHE A 299 6.63 12.95 -7.23
C PHE A 299 7.39 11.91 -6.40
N PRO A 300 8.65 12.18 -5.97
CA PRO A 300 9.45 13.38 -6.24
C PRO A 300 10.31 13.28 -7.49
N PHE A 301 10.13 12.25 -8.32
CA PHE A 301 10.91 12.07 -9.55
C PHE A 301 10.31 12.80 -10.77
N GLU A 302 9.19 13.48 -10.57
CA GLU A 302 8.52 14.29 -11.59
C GLU A 302 9.42 15.42 -12.11
N GLY A 303 9.25 15.73 -13.38
CA GLY A 303 10.08 16.66 -14.14
C GLY A 303 9.58 16.72 -15.59
N THR A 304 10.46 16.96 -16.56
CA THR A 304 10.06 17.08 -17.98
C THR A 304 9.81 15.75 -18.69
N ALA A 305 10.11 14.61 -18.06
CA ALA A 305 10.01 13.30 -18.71
C ALA A 305 9.81 12.14 -17.71
N GLU A 306 9.16 11.09 -18.21
CA GLU A 306 9.04 9.77 -17.58
C GLU A 306 10.41 9.21 -17.16
N LYS A 307 10.46 8.54 -16.01
CA LYS A 307 11.60 7.77 -15.53
C LYS A 307 11.36 6.28 -15.71
N GLU A 308 12.41 5.58 -16.10
CA GLU A 308 12.42 4.13 -16.17
C GLU A 308 13.66 3.60 -15.45
N TRP A 309 13.44 2.62 -14.57
CA TRP A 309 14.49 1.84 -13.91
C TRP A 309 14.34 0.38 -14.30
N THR A 310 15.42 -0.20 -14.82
CA THR A 310 15.50 -1.63 -15.19
C THR A 310 16.43 -2.37 -14.24
N GLY A 311 16.24 -3.68 -14.10
CA GLY A 311 17.00 -4.48 -13.16
C GLY A 311 16.71 -4.10 -11.70
N VAL A 312 15.49 -3.63 -11.43
CA VAL A 312 15.00 -3.36 -10.08
C VAL A 312 14.75 -4.69 -9.39
N TYR A 313 15.22 -4.85 -8.16
CA TYR A 313 15.01 -6.06 -7.36
C TYR A 313 14.09 -5.78 -6.19
N GLY A 314 13.31 -6.78 -5.82
CA GLY A 314 12.27 -6.63 -4.81
C GLY A 314 11.79 -7.96 -4.25
N VAL A 315 10.71 -7.87 -3.49
CA VAL A 315 10.00 -9.01 -2.93
C VAL A 315 8.50 -8.80 -3.05
N GLN A 316 7.78 -9.85 -3.43
CA GLN A 316 6.32 -9.93 -3.37
C GLN A 316 5.91 -10.68 -2.12
N VAL A 317 5.08 -10.08 -1.28
CA VAL A 317 4.71 -10.64 0.02
C VAL A 317 3.41 -10.05 0.53
N ALA A 318 2.57 -10.91 1.12
CA ALA A 318 1.44 -10.50 1.95
C ALA A 318 1.88 -10.41 3.41
N THR A 319 1.62 -9.28 4.06
CA THR A 319 1.95 -9.10 5.48
C THR A 319 0.76 -8.49 6.21
N PRO A 320 0.31 -9.08 7.33
CA PRO A 320 -0.61 -8.39 8.19
C PRO A 320 0.10 -7.23 8.89
N PHE A 321 -0.64 -6.17 9.21
CA PHE A 321 -0.11 -4.97 9.85
C PHE A 321 -0.93 -4.52 11.06
N ILE A 322 -0.26 -3.77 11.93
CA ILE A 322 -0.86 -3.02 13.03
C ILE A 322 -0.43 -1.57 12.89
N GLU A 323 -1.39 -0.68 12.79
CA GLU A 323 -1.13 0.75 12.61
C GLU A 323 -1.33 1.49 13.94
N ASN A 324 -0.29 2.22 14.35
CA ASN A 324 -0.37 3.18 15.44
C ASN A 324 -0.40 4.58 14.83
N ASN A 325 -1.62 5.08 14.66
CA ASN A 325 -1.90 6.28 13.92
C ASN A 325 -1.67 7.57 14.74
N TYR A 326 -1.40 8.67 14.04
CA TYR A 326 -1.33 10.03 14.57
C TYR A 326 -0.33 10.25 15.72
N LEU A 327 0.85 9.62 15.65
CA LEU A 327 1.88 9.77 16.67
C LEU A 327 2.66 11.08 16.47
N ASP A 328 3.09 11.71 17.56
CA ASP A 328 4.11 12.75 17.49
C ASP A 328 5.43 12.11 17.01
N CYS A 329 5.97 12.60 15.90
CA CYS A 329 7.23 12.08 15.36
C CYS A 329 8.38 12.10 16.38
N ASN A 330 8.42 13.07 17.29
CA ASN A 330 9.46 13.11 18.33
C ASN A 330 9.35 11.94 19.33
N SER A 331 8.14 11.44 19.56
CA SER A 331 7.93 10.29 20.46
C SER A 331 8.49 8.98 19.89
N MET A 332 8.78 8.95 18.58
CA MET A 332 9.35 7.80 17.88
C MET A 332 10.87 7.77 17.88
N ARG A 333 11.52 8.71 18.59
CA ARG A 333 12.98 8.72 18.75
C ARG A 333 13.45 7.42 19.42
N GLY A 334 14.47 6.80 18.83
CA GLY A 334 15.05 5.53 19.27
C GLY A 334 14.18 4.32 19.00
N TYR A 335 13.06 4.48 18.28
CA TYR A 335 12.27 3.35 17.84
C TYR A 335 13.10 2.46 16.90
N SER A 336 13.15 1.18 17.22
CA SER A 336 13.90 0.17 16.47
C SER A 336 13.01 -1.02 16.10
N GLY A 337 11.71 -0.77 15.85
CA GLY A 337 10.72 -1.81 15.61
C GLY A 337 10.18 -2.46 16.89
N THR A 338 9.67 -3.69 16.77
CA THR A 338 8.99 -4.44 17.85
C THR A 338 9.89 -5.22 18.82
N GLY A 339 11.22 -5.01 18.79
CA GLY A 339 12.12 -5.43 19.86
C GLY A 339 12.75 -6.83 19.77
N GLY A 340 13.28 -7.22 18.60
CA GLY A 340 14.06 -8.46 18.42
C GLY A 340 14.86 -8.47 17.11
N PRO A 341 15.56 -9.58 16.74
CA PRO A 341 16.41 -9.69 15.55
C PRO A 341 15.63 -9.76 14.22
N GLY A 342 14.53 -8.99 14.10
CA GLY A 342 13.65 -8.92 12.95
C GLY A 342 12.18 -9.00 13.38
N ASP A 343 11.62 -7.84 13.74
CA ASP A 343 10.25 -7.32 13.46
C ASP A 343 9.02 -8.23 13.63
N SER A 344 9.18 -9.41 14.23
CA SER A 344 8.22 -10.51 14.19
C SER A 344 7.72 -10.91 15.58
N TYR A 345 8.06 -10.14 16.60
CA TYR A 345 7.68 -10.45 17.97
C TYR A 345 6.71 -9.40 18.50
N ILE A 346 5.43 -9.75 18.50
CA ILE A 346 4.46 -9.06 19.34
C ILE A 346 4.23 -9.95 20.57
N PRO A 347 4.46 -9.45 21.80
CA PRO A 347 4.17 -10.22 23.01
C PRO A 347 2.73 -10.74 22.98
N GLY A 348 2.56 -12.07 23.02
CA GLY A 348 1.26 -12.75 22.98
C GLY A 348 0.85 -13.34 21.62
N LEU A 349 1.58 -13.05 20.54
CA LEU A 349 1.39 -13.69 19.24
C LEU A 349 2.37 -14.87 19.11
N LYS A 350 1.86 -16.11 19.07
CA LYS A 350 2.72 -17.29 18.85
C LYS A 350 3.32 -17.25 17.44
N PRO A 351 4.64 -17.49 17.28
CA PRO A 351 5.22 -17.66 15.95
C PRO A 351 4.56 -18.83 15.23
N ALA A 352 4.37 -18.72 13.91
CA ALA A 352 3.73 -19.77 13.11
C ALA A 352 4.49 -21.12 13.11
N ASN A 353 5.73 -21.17 13.63
CA ASN A 353 6.62 -22.34 13.60
C ASN A 353 6.80 -23.05 14.96
N GLU A 354 5.97 -22.78 15.99
CA GLU A 354 6.11 -23.45 17.30
C GLU A 354 5.34 -24.78 17.43
N ASP A 355 4.61 -25.24 16.40
CA ASP A 355 3.84 -26.50 16.45
C ASP A 355 4.40 -27.63 15.54
N VAL A 356 5.74 -27.69 15.32
CA VAL A 356 6.42 -28.84 14.67
C VAL A 356 7.44 -29.49 15.59
#